data_AF-A0A6J4LT07-F1
#
_entry.id   AF-A0A6J4LT07-F1
#
_cell.length_a   1.000
_cell.length_b   1.000
_cell.length_c   1.000
_cell.angle_alpha   90.00
_cell.angle_beta   90.00
_cell.angle_gamma   90.00
#
_symmetry.space_group_name_H-M   'P 1'
#
loop_
_entity.id
_entity.type
_entity.pdbx_description
1 polymer ?
#
loop_
_entity_poly.entity_id
_entity_poly.type
_entity_poly.pdbx_seq_one_letter_code
_entity_poly.pdbx_strand_id
1 'polypeptide(L)'
;APVVAVGQDGVFEGYASLLGVPDLGKDVVSPGAFAESLARRGVSGVRLLFQHDPAAPLGRWVSIAEDARGLRVRGKLNLAVARAREIHALLREGAIDGLSIGFRVERARNERATGLRRLEKLDLWEISIVTFPMLPGARVSGVKRTDKPSPSRGEGPGRAHPLRQPAAVRLTGAGHLQEGRPSCRHRSTSNSLSTGREPINDHPTFRSGYKVHPKRAKSRENSILARR
;
A
#
# COMPACT_ATOMS: atom_id res chain seq x y z
N ALA A 1 -17.91 10.04 -7.91
CA ALA A 1 -17.47 8.63 -7.87
C ALA A 1 -16.26 8.55 -6.94
N PRO A 2 -16.15 7.55 -6.05
CA PRO A 2 -14.96 7.41 -5.22
C PRO A 2 -13.76 7.24 -6.15
N VAL A 3 -12.70 8.01 -5.89
CA VAL A 3 -11.44 7.90 -6.61
C VAL A 3 -10.92 6.49 -6.35
N VAL A 4 -10.78 5.69 -7.40
CA VAL A 4 -10.30 4.31 -7.27
C VAL A 4 -8.85 4.35 -6.76
N ALA A 5 -8.67 4.11 -5.46
CA ALA A 5 -7.39 4.15 -4.76
C ALA A 5 -6.41 3.08 -5.27
N VAL A 6 -6.93 1.97 -5.80
CA VAL A 6 -6.14 0.83 -6.30
C VAL A 6 -6.72 0.30 -7.61
N GLY A 7 -5.85 0.06 -8.60
CA GLY A 7 -6.21 -0.52 -9.88
C GLY A 7 -6.77 -1.94 -9.74
N GLN A 8 -7.48 -2.41 -10.78
CA GLN A 8 -8.01 -3.78 -10.82
C GLN A 8 -6.89 -4.84 -10.75
N ASP A 9 -5.69 -4.48 -11.21
CA ASP A 9 -4.48 -5.30 -11.21
C ASP A 9 -3.71 -5.28 -9.86
N GLY A 10 -4.29 -4.64 -8.83
CA GLY A 10 -3.71 -4.56 -7.49
C GLY A 10 -2.62 -3.49 -7.34
N VAL A 11 -2.45 -2.59 -8.33
CA VAL A 11 -1.49 -1.49 -8.25
C VAL A 11 -2.08 -0.30 -7.52
N PHE A 12 -1.33 0.29 -6.59
CA PHE A 12 -1.71 1.51 -5.87
C PHE A 12 -0.51 2.44 -5.71
N GLU A 13 -0.79 3.71 -5.43
CA GLU A 13 0.23 4.74 -5.16
C GLU A 13 -0.16 5.54 -3.92
N GLY A 14 0.80 6.21 -3.29
CA GLY A 14 0.53 7.03 -2.12
C GLY A 14 1.77 7.65 -1.51
N TYR A 15 1.58 8.34 -0.40
CA TYR A 15 2.67 8.82 0.45
C TYR A 15 2.70 8.03 1.73
N ALA A 16 3.83 7.36 2.01
CA ALA A 16 4.03 6.58 3.22
C ALA A 16 4.54 7.44 4.40
N SER A 17 5.10 8.61 4.09
CA SER A 17 5.55 9.60 5.07
C SER A 17 5.53 10.99 4.43
N LEU A 18 5.33 12.04 5.22
CA LEU A 18 5.40 13.43 4.80
C LEU A 18 6.55 14.11 5.54
N LEU A 19 7.42 14.81 4.81
CA LEU A 19 8.58 15.47 5.39
C LEU A 19 8.15 16.68 6.22
N GLY A 20 8.80 16.90 7.36
CA GLY A 20 8.55 18.05 8.22
C GLY A 20 7.23 18.03 8.99
N VAL A 21 6.38 17.01 8.79
CA VAL A 21 5.10 16.86 9.49
C VAL A 21 5.28 15.93 10.70
N PRO A 22 4.86 16.34 11.91
CA PRO A 22 4.90 15.47 13.08
C PRO A 22 3.86 14.35 12.98
N ASP A 23 4.26 13.14 13.32
CA ASP A 23 3.34 12.03 13.55
C ASP A 23 2.73 12.09 14.98
N LEU A 24 1.76 11.21 15.25
CA LEU A 24 1.13 11.09 16.57
C LEU A 24 2.11 10.71 17.69
N GLY A 25 3.27 10.13 17.32
CA GLY A 25 4.38 9.80 18.21
C GLY A 25 5.42 10.91 18.37
N LYS A 26 5.14 12.13 17.86
CA LYS A 26 6.00 13.33 17.88
C LYS A 26 7.30 13.20 17.07
N ASP A 27 7.39 12.22 16.18
CA ASP A 27 8.51 12.11 15.24
C ASP A 27 8.25 12.97 14.01
N VAL A 28 9.30 13.65 13.54
CA VAL A 28 9.30 14.45 12.31
C VAL A 28 10.39 13.93 11.40
N VAL A 29 10.02 13.42 10.23
CA VAL A 29 11.01 12.97 9.24
C VAL A 29 11.62 14.18 8.53
N SER A 30 12.95 14.24 8.51
CA SER A 30 13.70 15.30 7.82
C SER A 30 13.97 14.91 6.35
N PRO A 31 14.09 15.87 5.43
CA PRO A 31 14.55 15.59 4.07
C PRO A 31 15.88 14.84 4.06
N GLY A 32 16.02 13.87 3.17
CA GLY A 32 17.18 13.00 3.02
C GLY A 32 17.24 11.84 4.00
N ALA A 33 16.31 11.71 4.94
CA ALA A 33 16.37 10.70 5.99
C ALA A 33 16.32 9.26 5.45
N PHE A 34 15.70 9.04 4.28
CA PHE A 34 15.60 7.71 3.65
C PHE A 34 16.72 7.41 2.64
N ALA A 35 17.49 8.41 2.21
CA ALA A 35 18.35 8.33 1.03
C ALA A 35 19.35 7.16 1.11
N GLU A 36 20.09 7.05 2.22
CA GLU A 36 21.12 6.01 2.36
C GLU A 36 20.50 4.60 2.47
N SER A 37 19.37 4.47 3.17
CA SER A 37 18.71 3.18 3.31
C SER A 37 18.17 2.67 1.98
N LEU A 38 17.57 3.55 1.17
CA LEU A 38 17.10 3.22 -0.17
C LEU A 38 18.25 2.90 -1.12
N ALA A 39 19.35 3.65 -1.07
CA ALA A 39 20.55 3.38 -1.86
C ALA A 39 21.15 2.01 -1.53
N ARG A 40 21.19 1.64 -0.24
CA ARG A 40 21.76 0.37 0.24
C ARG A 40 20.86 -0.85 -0.03
N ARG A 41 19.55 -0.74 0.21
CA ARG A 41 18.62 -1.88 0.16
C ARG A 41 17.97 -2.06 -1.20
N GLY A 42 17.85 -0.98 -1.97
CA GLY A 42 17.00 -0.93 -3.17
C GLY A 42 15.52 -1.09 -2.85
N VAL A 43 14.68 -0.88 -3.86
CA VAL A 43 13.21 -0.96 -3.72
C VAL A 43 12.75 -2.35 -3.27
N SER A 44 13.37 -3.42 -3.80
CA SER A 44 13.03 -4.81 -3.44
C SER A 44 13.43 -5.20 -2.02
N GLY A 45 14.33 -4.46 -1.38
CA GLY A 45 14.74 -4.69 0.00
C GLY A 45 13.73 -4.21 1.04
N VAL A 46 12.80 -3.33 0.64
CA VAL A 46 11.71 -2.83 1.50
C VAL A 46 10.49 -3.74 1.34
N ARG A 47 9.90 -4.20 2.45
CA ARG A 47 8.74 -5.11 2.41
C ARG A 47 7.42 -4.35 2.32
N LEU A 48 6.46 -4.94 1.61
CA LEU A 48 5.06 -4.49 1.58
C LEU A 48 4.24 -5.44 2.45
N LEU A 49 3.87 -4.97 3.65
CA LEU A 49 3.21 -5.77 4.68
C LEU A 49 1.80 -5.25 4.98
N PHE A 50 1.07 -6.01 5.80
CA PHE A 50 -0.16 -5.56 6.45
C PHE A 50 0.09 -5.37 7.94
N GLN A 51 -0.35 -4.24 8.51
CA GLN A 51 -0.33 -4.00 9.97
C GLN A 51 1.02 -4.24 10.65
N HIS A 52 2.13 -3.98 9.95
CA HIS A 52 3.50 -4.24 10.42
C HIS A 52 3.80 -5.70 10.78
N ASP A 53 2.98 -6.65 10.33
CA ASP A 53 3.13 -8.07 10.61
C ASP A 53 4.08 -8.74 9.58
N PRO A 54 5.26 -9.24 10.02
CA PRO A 54 6.19 -9.95 9.12
C PRO A 54 5.60 -11.21 8.50
N ALA A 55 4.56 -11.80 9.10
CA ALA A 55 3.86 -12.97 8.57
C ALA A 55 2.78 -12.62 7.53
N ALA A 56 2.53 -11.33 7.28
CA ALA A 56 1.49 -10.86 6.35
C ALA A 56 2.05 -10.04 5.16
N PRO A 57 2.96 -10.58 4.34
CA PRO A 57 3.39 -9.92 3.11
C PRO A 57 2.26 -9.86 2.08
N LEU A 58 2.05 -8.69 1.48
CA LEU A 58 0.94 -8.46 0.55
C LEU A 58 1.38 -8.41 -0.92
N GLY A 59 2.68 -8.25 -1.19
CA GLY A 59 3.20 -8.10 -2.54
C GLY A 59 4.57 -7.45 -2.58
N ARG A 60 4.78 -6.55 -3.53
CA ARG A 60 6.07 -5.85 -3.70
C ARG A 60 5.89 -4.36 -3.99
N TRP A 61 6.91 -3.59 -3.65
CA TRP A 61 7.05 -2.22 -4.13
C TRP A 61 7.55 -2.21 -5.59
N VAL A 62 6.93 -1.36 -6.41
CA VAL A 62 7.32 -1.07 -7.79
C VAL A 62 8.29 0.11 -7.81
N SER A 63 8.01 1.14 -7.01
CA SER A 63 8.91 2.28 -6.82
C SER A 63 8.77 2.87 -5.43
N ILE A 64 9.87 3.36 -4.89
CA ILE A 64 9.93 4.15 -3.65
C ILE A 64 10.87 5.30 -3.94
N ALA A 65 10.40 6.53 -3.75
CA ALA A 65 11.18 7.73 -3.98
C ALA A 65 10.80 8.79 -2.95
N GLU A 66 11.82 9.45 -2.40
CA GLU A 66 11.61 10.68 -1.64
C GLU A 66 11.49 11.86 -2.62
N ASP A 67 10.51 12.72 -2.41
CA ASP A 67 10.36 14.00 -3.11
C ASP A 67 10.21 15.15 -2.09
N ALA A 68 9.98 16.37 -2.59
CA ALA A 68 9.85 17.55 -1.74
C ALA A 68 8.70 17.47 -0.72
N ARG A 69 7.69 16.63 -0.97
CA ARG A 69 6.54 16.44 -0.06
C ARG A 69 6.80 15.32 0.94
N GLY A 70 7.38 14.20 0.50
CA GLY A 70 7.33 12.98 1.29
C GLY A 70 7.99 11.77 0.64
N LEU A 71 7.80 10.62 1.28
CA LEU A 71 8.15 9.32 0.73
C LEU A 71 7.00 8.81 -0.13
N ARG A 72 7.10 9.01 -1.44
CA ARG A 72 6.14 8.55 -2.43
C ARG A 72 6.42 7.09 -2.79
N VAL A 73 5.36 6.29 -2.83
CA VAL A 73 5.44 4.84 -3.08
C VAL A 73 4.44 4.40 -4.13
N ARG A 74 4.81 3.36 -4.89
CA ARG A 74 3.93 2.60 -5.78
C ARG A 74 4.08 1.13 -5.48
N GLY A 75 3.00 0.48 -5.09
CA GLY A 75 2.97 -0.95 -4.74
C GLY A 75 2.17 -1.78 -5.73
N LYS A 76 2.44 -3.08 -5.77
CA LYS A 76 1.60 -4.08 -6.44
C LYS A 76 1.29 -5.21 -5.48
N LEU A 77 0.00 -5.39 -5.21
CA LEU A 77 -0.51 -6.52 -4.44
C LEU A 77 -0.38 -7.82 -5.24
N ASN A 78 0.00 -8.91 -4.56
CA ASN A 78 0.00 -10.25 -5.14
C ASN A 78 -1.38 -10.88 -4.93
N LEU A 79 -2.28 -10.71 -5.89
CA LEU A 79 -3.67 -11.21 -5.80
C LEU A 79 -3.79 -12.75 -5.79
N ALA A 80 -2.69 -13.50 -5.96
CA ALA A 80 -2.69 -14.94 -5.67
C ALA A 80 -2.79 -15.22 -4.15
N VAL A 81 -2.33 -14.30 -3.30
CA VAL A 81 -2.40 -14.40 -1.83
C VAL A 81 -3.80 -13.99 -1.35
N ALA A 82 -4.42 -14.82 -0.50
CA ALA A 82 -5.77 -14.58 0.01
C ALA A 82 -5.90 -13.23 0.73
N ARG A 83 -5.01 -12.97 1.70
CA ARG A 83 -4.98 -11.71 2.43
C ARG A 83 -4.82 -10.50 1.52
N ALA A 84 -4.01 -10.58 0.47
CA ALA A 84 -3.85 -9.48 -0.48
C ALA A 84 -5.14 -9.17 -1.25
N ARG A 85 -5.98 -10.18 -1.56
CA ARG A 85 -7.30 -9.96 -2.17
C ARG A 85 -8.29 -9.29 -1.22
N GLU A 86 -8.28 -9.69 0.06
CA GLU A 86 -9.11 -9.05 1.10
C GLU A 86 -8.75 -7.57 1.23
N ILE A 87 -7.46 -7.27 1.37
CA ILE A 87 -6.96 -5.88 1.46
C ILE A 87 -7.23 -5.10 0.17
N HIS A 88 -7.11 -5.72 -1.00
CA HIS A 88 -7.47 -5.10 -2.27
C HIS A 88 -8.94 -4.68 -2.30
N ALA A 89 -9.87 -5.54 -1.86
CA ALA A 89 -11.28 -5.21 -1.79
C ALA A 89 -11.55 -4.02 -0.86
N LEU A 90 -10.95 -4.02 0.34
CA LEU A 90 -11.11 -2.94 1.32
C LEU A 90 -10.53 -1.60 0.83
N LEU A 91 -9.37 -1.62 0.14
CA LEU A 91 -8.79 -0.45 -0.50
C LEU A 91 -9.70 0.12 -1.59
N ARG A 92 -10.37 -0.75 -2.37
CA ARG A 92 -11.29 -0.32 -3.44
C ARG A 92 -12.56 0.30 -2.90
N GLU A 93 -13.05 -0.18 -1.76
CA GLU A 93 -14.21 0.40 -1.06
C GLU A 93 -13.85 1.68 -0.30
N GLY A 94 -12.56 1.90 -0.03
CA GLY A 94 -12.08 3.02 0.79
C GLY A 94 -12.24 2.76 2.30
N ALA A 95 -12.49 1.50 2.69
CA ALA A 95 -12.58 1.10 4.10
C ALA A 95 -11.23 1.17 4.82
N ILE A 96 -10.14 1.01 4.07
CA ILE A 96 -8.76 1.26 4.52
C ILE A 96 -8.01 2.03 3.44
N ASP A 97 -7.12 2.91 3.84
CA ASP A 97 -6.27 3.69 2.94
C ASP A 97 -4.94 4.11 3.59
N GLY A 98 -4.67 3.67 4.83
CA GLY A 98 -3.50 4.11 5.59
C GLY A 98 -2.21 3.48 5.12
N LEU A 99 -1.13 4.26 5.15
CA LEU A 99 0.24 3.79 4.99
C LEU A 99 1.08 4.15 6.22
N SER A 100 1.98 3.25 6.60
CA SER A 100 2.89 3.49 7.73
C SER A 100 4.25 2.87 7.43
N ILE A 101 5.32 3.56 7.84
CA ILE A 101 6.70 3.11 7.66
C ILE A 101 7.17 2.33 8.89
N GLY A 102 7.90 1.24 8.67
CA GLY A 102 8.67 0.53 9.69
C GLY A 102 10.15 0.71 9.46
N PHE A 103 10.83 1.21 10.48
CA PHE A 103 12.22 1.62 10.38
C PHE A 103 12.98 1.43 11.70
N ARG A 104 14.30 1.44 11.59
CA ARG A 104 15.21 1.65 12.71
C ARG A 104 15.80 3.06 12.61
N VAL A 105 15.85 3.77 13.73
CA VAL A 105 16.48 5.10 13.79
C VAL A 105 17.99 4.94 13.77
N GLU A 106 18.68 5.56 12.82
CA GLU A 106 20.15 5.62 12.78
C GLU A 106 20.66 6.95 13.34
N ARG A 107 19.98 8.06 13.04
CA ARG A 107 20.28 9.39 13.61
C ARG A 107 19.00 10.20 13.82
N ALA A 108 18.88 10.79 15.01
CA ALA A 108 17.79 11.68 15.35
C ALA A 108 18.23 12.74 16.35
N ARG A 109 17.50 13.87 16.39
CA ARG A 109 17.72 14.97 17.31
C ARG A 109 16.42 15.31 18.04
N ASN A 110 16.49 15.41 19.36
CA ASN A 110 15.34 15.84 20.17
C ASN A 110 15.29 17.37 20.25
N GLU A 111 14.12 17.94 20.00
CA GLU A 111 13.87 19.38 20.10
C GLU A 111 13.15 19.68 21.41
N ARG A 112 13.91 20.11 22.42
CA ARG A 112 13.37 20.31 23.78
C ARG A 112 12.23 21.33 23.82
N ALA A 113 12.31 22.40 23.02
CA ALA A 113 11.31 23.46 23.02
C ALA A 113 9.92 23.00 22.55
N THR A 114 9.87 22.09 21.58
CA THR A 114 8.61 21.60 20.99
C THR A 114 8.24 20.20 21.49
N GLY A 115 9.18 19.48 22.10
CA GLY A 115 9.03 18.07 22.45
C GLY A 115 9.02 17.13 21.25
N LEU A 116 9.40 17.61 20.06
CA LEU A 116 9.47 16.81 18.84
C LEU A 116 10.81 16.10 18.73
N ARG A 117 10.83 14.97 18.01
CA ARG A 117 12.06 14.26 17.66
C ARG A 117 12.23 14.29 16.14
N ARG A 118 13.26 15.00 15.67
CA ARG A 118 13.61 15.04 14.25
C ARG A 118 14.41 13.80 13.88
N LEU A 119 13.87 13.02 12.97
CA LEU A 119 14.52 11.86 12.38
C LEU A 119 15.35 12.35 11.19
N GLU A 120 16.67 12.25 11.30
CA GLU A 120 17.61 12.76 10.29
C GLU A 120 18.16 11.64 9.41
N LYS A 121 18.19 10.41 9.91
CA LYS A 121 18.63 9.23 9.17
C LYS A 121 17.90 7.99 9.66
N LEU A 122 17.26 7.27 8.74
CA LEU A 122 16.44 6.10 9.02
C LEU A 122 16.88 4.92 8.17
N ASP A 123 16.88 3.75 8.79
CA ASP A 123 16.96 2.48 8.08
C ASP A 123 15.54 1.96 7.82
N LEU A 124 15.05 2.14 6.59
CA LEU A 124 13.70 1.76 6.16
C LEU A 124 13.66 0.26 5.83
N TRP A 125 12.82 -0.49 6.54
CA TRP A 125 12.72 -1.95 6.40
C TRP A 125 11.46 -2.37 5.67
N GLU A 126 10.35 -1.72 5.98
CA GLU A 126 9.05 -2.05 5.43
C GLU A 126 8.14 -0.84 5.39
N ILE A 127 7.11 -0.96 4.57
CA ILE A 127 5.99 -0.04 4.52
C ILE A 127 4.74 -0.89 4.50
N SER A 128 3.83 -0.60 5.43
CA SER A 128 2.61 -1.38 5.65
C SER A 128 1.37 -0.63 5.19
N ILE A 129 0.41 -1.38 4.65
CA ILE A 129 -0.98 -0.93 4.62
C ILE A 129 -1.53 -1.11 6.02
N VAL A 130 -2.11 -0.04 6.58
CA VAL A 130 -2.60 -0.01 7.95
C VAL A 130 -3.98 0.62 8.06
N THR A 131 -4.70 0.31 9.14
CA THR A 131 -5.99 0.93 9.42
C THR A 131 -5.84 2.38 9.91
N PHE A 132 -4.87 2.66 10.80
CA PHE A 132 -4.80 3.94 11.52
C PHE A 132 -3.38 4.53 11.57
N PRO A 133 -2.84 5.06 10.47
CA PRO A 133 -1.44 5.43 10.40
C PRO A 133 -1.04 6.44 11.48
N MET A 134 0.18 6.30 12.02
CA MET A 134 0.73 7.27 12.98
C MET A 134 0.83 8.68 12.38
N LEU A 135 1.02 8.77 11.06
CA LEU A 135 0.92 10.03 10.33
C LEU A 135 -0.43 10.08 9.59
N PRO A 136 -1.41 10.91 10.01
CA PRO A 136 -2.74 10.92 9.40
C PRO A 136 -2.77 11.19 7.89
N GLY A 137 -1.77 11.92 7.36
CA GLY A 137 -1.64 12.22 5.94
C GLY A 137 -0.91 11.14 5.11
N ALA A 138 -0.40 10.07 5.74
CA ALA A 138 0.20 8.94 5.04
C ALA A 138 -0.88 8.01 4.52
N ARG A 139 -1.24 8.19 3.25
CA ARG A 139 -2.40 7.56 2.62
C ARG A 139 -2.08 7.03 1.23
N VAL A 140 -2.78 5.97 0.87
CA VAL A 140 -2.98 5.56 -0.53
C VAL A 140 -3.79 6.65 -1.22
N SER A 141 -3.28 7.13 -2.34
CA SER A 141 -3.96 8.07 -3.22
C SER A 141 -4.39 7.36 -4.50
N GLY A 142 -5.55 7.73 -5.04
CA GLY A 142 -6.05 7.29 -6.35
C GLY A 142 -4.97 6.98 -7.39
N VAL A 143 -5.05 5.81 -8.03
CA VAL A 143 -4.27 5.58 -9.25
C VAL A 143 -4.83 6.51 -10.31
N LYS A 144 -4.13 7.62 -10.58
CA LYS A 144 -4.46 8.45 -11.73
C LYS A 144 -4.21 7.58 -12.98
N ARG A 145 -5.28 7.06 -13.58
CA ARG A 145 -5.21 6.47 -14.92
C ARG A 145 -4.70 7.58 -15.84
N THR A 146 -3.45 7.45 -16.29
CA THR A 146 -2.96 8.26 -17.39
C THR A 146 -3.65 7.79 -18.67
N ASP A 147 -4.89 8.19 -18.86
CA ASP A 147 -5.49 8.21 -20.18
C ASP A 147 -4.91 9.41 -20.92
N LYS A 148 -4.40 9.15 -22.14
CA LYS A 148 -3.69 10.00 -23.14
C LYS A 148 -3.71 11.54 -22.98
N PRO A 149 -2.67 12.24 -23.46
CA PRO A 149 -2.61 13.69 -23.45
C PRO A 149 -3.80 14.28 -24.20
N SER A 150 -4.49 15.20 -23.53
CA SER A 150 -5.55 16.03 -24.10
C SER A 150 -4.96 16.79 -25.30
N PRO A 151 -5.66 16.86 -26.45
CA PRO A 151 -5.18 17.68 -27.56
C PRO A 151 -5.15 19.13 -27.08
N SER A 152 -3.99 19.76 -27.29
CA SER A 152 -3.81 21.20 -27.19
C SER A 152 -4.97 21.91 -27.89
N ARG A 153 -5.54 22.94 -27.25
CA ARG A 153 -6.49 23.86 -27.89
C ARG A 153 -5.80 24.51 -29.09
N GLY A 154 -6.07 23.96 -30.26
CA GLY A 154 -5.87 24.62 -31.53
C GLY A 154 -6.97 25.66 -31.73
N GLU A 155 -6.56 26.77 -32.31
CA GLU A 155 -7.33 27.94 -32.73
C GLU A 155 -8.61 27.57 -33.51
N GLY A 156 -9.63 28.43 -33.34
CA GLY A 156 -10.85 28.42 -34.14
C GLY A 156 -10.72 29.21 -35.45
N PRO A 157 -11.66 29.05 -36.40
CA PRO A 157 -11.35 28.93 -37.82
C PRO A 157 -11.75 30.14 -38.67
N GLY A 158 -11.05 30.33 -39.79
CA GLY A 158 -11.37 31.31 -40.82
C GLY A 158 -11.44 30.69 -42.22
N ARG A 159 -12.68 30.63 -42.74
CA ARG A 159 -13.11 30.56 -44.15
C ARG A 159 -13.15 29.20 -44.86
N ALA A 160 -14.35 28.98 -45.40
CA ALA A 160 -14.79 27.87 -46.22
C ALA A 160 -14.37 28.02 -47.69
N HIS A 161 -14.12 26.90 -48.36
CA HIS A 161 -14.23 26.75 -49.81
C HIS A 161 -14.97 25.44 -50.14
N PRO A 162 -15.81 25.40 -51.18
CA PRO A 162 -16.77 24.33 -51.37
C PRO A 162 -16.27 23.17 -52.26
N LEU A 163 -16.79 21.99 -51.93
CA LEU A 163 -17.26 20.89 -52.77
C LEU A 163 -16.40 20.41 -53.95
N ARG A 164 -15.91 19.17 -53.81
CA ARG A 164 -15.81 18.22 -54.93
C ARG A 164 -16.01 16.78 -54.44
N GLN A 165 -17.09 16.16 -54.91
CA GLN A 165 -17.26 14.70 -55.04
C GLN A 165 -17.09 14.36 -56.54
N PRO A 166 -16.98 13.08 -57.01
CA PRO A 166 -17.38 11.82 -56.35
C PRO A 166 -16.42 10.63 -56.55
N ALA A 167 -16.70 9.49 -55.89
CA ALA A 167 -16.87 8.17 -56.51
C ALA A 167 -17.05 7.06 -55.46
N ALA A 168 -18.04 6.20 -55.69
CA ALA A 168 -18.44 5.09 -54.85
C ALA A 168 -17.68 3.80 -55.18
N VAL A 169 -17.50 2.92 -54.18
CA VAL A 169 -17.50 1.46 -54.35
C VAL A 169 -18.14 0.80 -53.13
N ARG A 170 -19.23 0.06 -53.36
CA ARG A 170 -19.80 -0.97 -52.47
C ARG A 170 -19.24 -2.33 -52.89
N LEU A 171 -18.91 -3.21 -51.94
CA LEU A 171 -19.08 -4.67 -51.98
C LEU A 171 -18.96 -5.18 -50.52
N THR A 172 -20.06 -5.58 -49.85
CA THR A 172 -20.61 -6.95 -49.69
C THR A 172 -19.69 -7.94 -48.95
N GLY A 173 -20.19 -8.53 -47.86
CA GLY A 173 -19.58 -9.72 -47.26
C GLY A 173 -20.14 -10.06 -45.87
N ALA A 174 -21.22 -10.85 -45.84
CA ALA A 174 -21.76 -11.51 -44.65
C ALA A 174 -21.15 -12.92 -44.49
N GLY A 175 -21.06 -13.42 -43.25
CA GLY A 175 -20.83 -14.84 -42.93
C GLY A 175 -20.52 -15.03 -41.43
N HIS A 176 -21.48 -15.51 -40.61
CA HIS A 176 -21.71 -16.93 -40.21
C HIS A 176 -20.87 -17.30 -38.94
N LEU A 177 -21.48 -17.50 -37.76
CA LEU A 177 -21.89 -18.79 -37.11
C LEU A 177 -20.68 -19.75 -36.91
N GLN A 178 -20.44 -20.48 -35.81
CA GLN A 178 -21.23 -20.90 -34.65
C GLN A 178 -20.27 -21.54 -33.59
N GLU A 179 -20.77 -21.60 -32.35
CA GLU A 179 -20.52 -22.45 -31.16
C GLU A 179 -19.37 -23.48 -31.06
N GLY A 180 -18.91 -23.69 -29.81
CA GLY A 180 -18.23 -24.93 -29.40
C GLY A 180 -17.54 -24.92 -28.02
N ARG A 181 -18.32 -25.05 -26.92
CA ARG A 181 -17.90 -25.66 -25.63
C ARG A 181 -18.10 -27.19 -25.74
N PRO A 182 -17.42 -28.11 -25.01
CA PRO A 182 -17.47 -28.31 -23.54
C PRO A 182 -16.10 -28.64 -22.88
N SER A 183 -15.82 -28.29 -21.62
CA SER A 183 -16.17 -28.94 -20.33
C SER A 183 -15.63 -30.36 -20.10
N CYS A 184 -14.90 -30.52 -18.97
CA CYS A 184 -14.85 -31.64 -17.99
C CYS A 184 -13.39 -31.98 -17.62
N ARG A 185 -12.99 -32.38 -16.40
CA ARG A 185 -13.49 -32.35 -15.02
C ARG A 185 -12.32 -32.91 -14.16
N HIS A 186 -12.23 -32.43 -12.92
CA HIS A 186 -11.69 -33.08 -11.70
C HIS A 186 -10.39 -33.92 -11.73
N ARG A 187 -9.49 -33.66 -10.76
CA ARG A 187 -9.55 -34.32 -9.44
C ARG A 187 -8.58 -33.66 -8.44
N SER A 188 -9.14 -33.42 -7.27
CA SER A 188 -8.52 -33.07 -6.00
C SER A 188 -7.87 -34.28 -5.33
N THR A 189 -6.72 -34.10 -4.68
CA THR A 189 -6.44 -34.75 -3.39
C THR A 189 -5.52 -33.87 -2.54
N SER A 190 -6.05 -33.53 -1.38
CA SER A 190 -5.39 -33.05 -0.17
C SER A 190 -4.32 -34.02 0.33
N ASN A 191 -3.28 -33.51 1.00
CA ASN A 191 -2.97 -34.03 2.33
C ASN A 191 -2.20 -33.04 3.20
N SER A 192 -2.32 -33.32 4.49
CA SER A 192 -2.29 -32.46 5.66
C SER A 192 -0.99 -32.53 6.49
N LEU A 193 -0.78 -31.46 7.26
CA LEU A 193 -0.29 -31.39 8.66
C LEU A 193 1.07 -32.03 9.04
N SER A 194 1.94 -31.21 9.65
CA SER A 194 2.56 -31.45 10.97
C SER A 194 3.66 -30.40 11.26
N THR A 195 3.40 -29.46 12.17
CA THR A 195 4.02 -29.27 13.50
C THR A 195 5.54 -29.09 13.58
N GLY A 196 5.96 -28.02 14.28
CA GLY A 196 7.17 -28.06 15.10
C GLY A 196 8.11 -26.85 15.00
N ARG A 197 8.22 -26.16 16.16
CA ARG A 197 9.34 -25.34 16.66
C ARG A 197 9.33 -23.85 16.33
N GLU A 198 8.99 -23.06 17.36
CA GLU A 198 9.40 -21.67 17.47
C GLU A 198 10.91 -21.56 17.75
N PRO A 199 11.63 -20.64 17.09
CA PRO A 199 12.87 -20.12 17.59
C PRO A 199 12.65 -18.82 18.37
N ILE A 200 13.30 -18.75 19.52
CA ILE A 200 13.47 -17.56 20.36
C ILE A 200 14.18 -16.49 19.52
N ASN A 201 13.49 -15.40 19.19
CA ASN A 201 14.09 -14.22 18.55
C ASN A 201 14.31 -13.12 19.60
N ASP A 202 15.56 -12.97 20.05
CA ASP A 202 16.04 -11.72 20.62
C ASP A 202 16.11 -10.68 19.49
N HIS A 203 15.15 -9.76 19.44
CA HIS A 203 15.12 -8.66 18.48
C HIS A 203 15.34 -7.30 19.15
N PRO A 204 16.26 -6.46 18.64
CA PRO A 204 16.42 -5.08 19.08
C PRO A 204 15.15 -4.28 18.80
N THR A 205 14.83 -3.32 19.67
CA THR A 205 13.53 -2.63 19.76
C THR A 205 13.02 -2.05 18.43
N PHE A 206 12.15 -2.82 17.76
CA PHE A 206 11.36 -2.40 16.60
C PHE A 206 10.26 -1.44 17.07
N ARG A 207 10.25 -0.20 16.55
CA ARG A 207 9.16 0.74 16.82
C ARG A 207 7.99 0.41 15.90
N SER A 208 7.26 -0.66 16.23
CA SER A 208 5.91 -0.87 15.71
C SER A 208 4.98 0.17 16.34
N GLY A 209 4.29 0.96 15.53
CA GLY A 209 3.38 2.01 15.96
C GLY A 209 2.12 1.53 16.71
N TYR A 210 1.99 0.24 17.01
CA TYR A 210 0.88 -0.30 17.78
C TYR A 210 1.35 -1.28 18.86
N LYS A 211 1.40 -0.82 20.10
CA LYS A 211 1.24 -1.70 21.27
C LYS A 211 -0.22 -1.61 21.73
N VAL A 212 -1.09 -2.46 21.19
CA VAL A 212 -2.40 -2.70 21.82
C VAL A 212 -2.13 -3.63 23.01
N HIS A 213 -2.04 -3.08 24.21
CA HIS A 213 -2.06 -3.88 25.42
C HIS A 213 -3.50 -4.34 25.67
N PRO A 214 -3.84 -5.64 25.58
CA PRO A 214 -5.11 -6.10 26.09
C PRO A 214 -5.09 -5.95 27.61
N LYS A 215 -5.96 -5.08 28.16
CA LYS A 215 -6.24 -5.08 29.59
C LYS A 215 -6.87 -6.44 29.92
N ARG A 216 -6.09 -7.35 30.50
CA ARG A 216 -6.65 -8.52 31.18
C ARG A 216 -7.59 -8.00 32.29
N ALA A 217 -8.89 -8.16 32.08
CA ALA A 217 -9.87 -8.04 33.16
C ALA A 217 -9.53 -9.12 34.20
N LYS A 218 -9.15 -8.70 35.41
CA LYS A 218 -9.02 -9.62 36.53
C LYS A 218 -10.44 -10.02 36.94
N SER A 219 -10.83 -11.25 36.59
CA SER A 219 -11.96 -11.94 37.21
C SER A 219 -11.71 -11.98 38.71
N ARG A 220 -12.59 -11.36 39.50
CA ARG A 220 -12.67 -11.58 40.95
C ARG A 220 -13.48 -12.84 41.14
N GLU A 221 -12.80 -13.97 41.25
CA GLU A 221 -13.41 -15.18 41.81
C GLU A 221 -13.39 -15.09 43.34
N ASN A 222 -14.57 -15.30 43.91
CA ASN A 222 -14.82 -15.47 45.32
C ASN A 222 -14.05 -16.68 45.86
N SER A 223 -13.35 -16.52 46.99
CA SER A 223 -13.07 -17.64 47.89
C SER A 223 -13.54 -17.29 49.30
N ILE A 224 -14.64 -17.93 49.66
CA ILE A 224 -15.07 -18.18 51.03
C ILE A 224 -14.05 -19.11 51.71
N LEU A 225 -13.94 -18.98 53.04
CA LEU A 225 -13.36 -19.91 54.03
C LEU A 225 -11.87 -19.72 54.41
N ALA A 226 -11.62 -19.18 55.61
CA ALA A 226 -11.10 -19.95 56.75
C ALA A 226 -10.71 -19.07 57.96
N ARG A 227 -11.46 -19.29 59.06
CA ARG A 227 -10.99 -19.49 60.45
C ARG A 227 -10.41 -18.31 61.27
N ARG A 228 -11.13 -18.08 62.38
CA ARG A 228 -10.74 -17.60 63.72
C ARG A 228 -10.60 -16.10 63.92
#